data_AF-A0A2E9V594-F1
#
_entry.id   AF-A0A2E9V594-F1
#
_cell.length_a   1.000
_cell.length_b   1.000
_cell.length_c   1.000
_cell.angle_alpha   90.00
_cell.angle_beta   90.00
_cell.angle_gamma   90.00
#
_symmetry.space_group_name_H-M   'P 1'
#
loop_
_entity.id
_entity.type
_entity.pdbx_description
1 polymer ?
#
loop_
_entity_poly.entity_id
_entity_poly.type
_entity_poly.pdbx_seq_one_letter_code
_entity_poly.pdbx_strand_id
1 'polypeptide(L)'
;KPTVITLVYGLGFGMIIVLIVVPSLLAMQLDISRQIKAFKSSISFKHRAFGLRFISIISGLLIVTSFILTIGWVILTGNVHPIIQEYSQILNIGNVHIWGLITYISLTITIILVAYILNIFLFKSRFKEILTRHK
;
A
#
# COMPACT_ATOMS: atom_id res chain seq x y z
N LYS A 1 -23.37 -50.65 -11.92
CA LYS A 1 -22.20 -49.94 -12.51
C LYS A 1 -22.48 -48.43 -12.50
N PRO A 2 -22.09 -47.70 -11.43
CA PRO A 2 -22.42 -46.28 -11.22
C PRO A 2 -21.40 -45.25 -11.81
N THR A 3 -20.32 -45.70 -12.43
CA THR A 3 -19.13 -44.90 -12.77
C THR A 3 -19.31 -43.82 -13.84
N VAL A 4 -20.29 -43.99 -14.74
CA VAL A 4 -20.56 -43.01 -15.81
C VAL A 4 -21.35 -41.82 -15.26
N ILE A 5 -22.28 -42.08 -14.35
CA ILE A 5 -23.13 -41.06 -13.74
C ILE A 5 -22.26 -40.10 -12.91
N THR A 6 -21.31 -40.64 -12.15
CA THR A 6 -20.34 -39.82 -11.40
C THR A 6 -19.47 -38.95 -12.30
N LEU A 7 -19.11 -39.44 -13.50
CA LEU A 7 -18.28 -38.70 -14.45
C LEU A 7 -19.05 -37.58 -15.15
N VAL A 8 -20.30 -37.83 -15.55
CA VAL A 8 -21.17 -36.81 -16.17
C VAL A 8 -21.50 -35.69 -15.18
N TYR A 9 -21.74 -36.02 -13.91
CA TYR A 9 -21.91 -35.00 -12.87
C TYR A 9 -20.65 -34.18 -12.65
N GLY A 10 -19.46 -34.82 -12.64
CA GLY A 10 -18.19 -34.10 -12.55
C GLY A 10 -17.92 -33.19 -13.74
N LEU A 11 -18.21 -33.66 -14.96
CA LEU A 11 -17.98 -32.90 -16.20
C LEU A 11 -18.99 -31.75 -16.36
N GLY A 12 -20.28 -32.02 -16.18
CA GLY A 12 -21.33 -31.01 -16.32
C GLY A 12 -21.18 -29.87 -15.32
N PHE A 13 -20.87 -30.21 -14.07
CA PHE A 13 -20.58 -29.23 -13.03
C PHE A 13 -19.28 -28.46 -13.32
N GLY A 14 -18.23 -29.16 -13.75
CA GLY A 14 -16.97 -28.54 -14.16
C GLY A 14 -17.15 -27.52 -15.28
N MET A 15 -17.98 -27.82 -16.27
CA MET A 15 -18.29 -26.89 -17.36
C MET A 15 -19.00 -25.62 -16.88
N ILE A 16 -19.98 -25.75 -15.98
CA ILE A 16 -20.68 -24.59 -15.39
C ILE A 16 -19.70 -23.71 -14.63
N ILE A 17 -18.83 -24.33 -13.80
CA ILE A 17 -17.80 -23.61 -13.06
C ILE A 17 -16.84 -22.90 -14.02
N VAL A 18 -16.34 -23.57 -15.05
CA VAL A 18 -15.37 -23.00 -16.00
C VAL A 18 -15.96 -21.78 -16.71
N LEU A 19 -17.23 -21.85 -17.13
CA LEU A 19 -17.93 -20.73 -17.75
C LEU A 19 -18.03 -19.50 -16.85
N ILE A 20 -18.05 -19.67 -15.53
CA ILE A 20 -18.07 -18.57 -14.57
C ILE A 20 -16.64 -18.11 -14.25
N VAL A 21 -15.73 -19.04 -13.97
CA VAL A 21 -14.39 -18.74 -13.46
C VAL A 21 -13.51 -18.07 -14.52
N VAL A 22 -13.54 -18.53 -15.76
CA VAL A 22 -12.70 -17.98 -16.84
C VAL A 22 -12.97 -16.48 -17.06
N PRO A 23 -14.22 -16.00 -17.28
CA PRO A 23 -14.46 -14.57 -17.45
C PRO A 23 -14.16 -13.77 -16.19
N SER A 24 -14.38 -14.31 -14.99
CA SER A 24 -14.00 -13.64 -13.74
C SER A 24 -12.49 -13.44 -13.62
N LEU A 25 -11.69 -14.45 -13.99
CA LEU A 25 -10.23 -14.35 -13.98
C LEU A 25 -9.74 -13.34 -15.02
N LEU A 26 -10.31 -13.34 -16.23
CA LEU A 26 -9.95 -12.37 -17.27
C LEU A 26 -10.29 -10.94 -16.85
N ALA A 27 -11.43 -10.72 -16.20
CA ALA A 27 -11.81 -9.41 -15.66
C ALA A 27 -10.81 -8.93 -14.59
N MET A 28 -10.44 -9.81 -13.65
CA MET A 28 -9.45 -9.51 -12.62
C MET A 28 -8.07 -9.21 -13.22
N GLN A 29 -7.65 -9.93 -14.25
CA GLN A 29 -6.38 -9.66 -14.95
C GLN A 29 -6.37 -8.27 -15.60
N LEU A 30 -7.49 -7.80 -16.15
CA LEU A 30 -7.61 -6.44 -16.71
C LEU A 30 -7.49 -5.38 -15.61
N ASP A 31 -8.10 -5.61 -14.45
CA ASP A 31 -7.98 -4.69 -13.30
C ASP A 31 -6.56 -4.61 -12.77
N ILE A 32 -5.86 -5.73 -12.66
CA ILE A 32 -4.45 -5.78 -12.25
C ILE A 32 -3.56 -5.10 -13.30
N SER A 33 -3.80 -5.35 -14.58
CA SER A 33 -3.04 -4.73 -15.68
C SER A 33 -3.19 -3.21 -15.67
N ARG A 34 -4.41 -2.71 -15.37
CA ARG A 34 -4.67 -1.27 -15.20
C ARG A 34 -3.90 -0.69 -14.00
N GLN A 35 -3.87 -1.40 -12.87
CA GLN A 35 -3.11 -0.99 -11.69
C GLN A 35 -1.60 -0.95 -11.96
N ILE A 36 -1.04 -1.98 -12.60
CA ILE A 36 0.38 -2.03 -12.98
C ILE A 36 0.71 -0.91 -13.96
N LYS A 37 -0.18 -0.62 -14.92
CA LYS A 37 0.00 0.48 -15.87
C LYS A 37 0.01 1.84 -15.18
N ALA A 38 -0.86 2.06 -14.19
CA ALA A 38 -0.85 3.27 -13.38
C ALA A 38 0.44 3.39 -12.57
N PHE A 39 0.90 2.32 -11.93
CA PHE A 39 2.17 2.29 -11.19
C PHE A 39 3.38 2.55 -12.11
N LYS A 40 3.44 1.89 -13.27
CA LYS A 40 4.46 2.14 -14.29
C LYS A 40 4.41 3.57 -14.82
N SER A 41 3.22 4.15 -14.99
CA SER A 41 3.05 5.55 -15.40
C SER A 41 3.56 6.52 -14.33
N SER A 42 3.35 6.22 -13.04
CA SER A 42 3.91 7.02 -11.94
C SER A 42 5.43 6.98 -11.86
N ILE A 43 6.05 5.90 -12.38
CA ILE A 43 7.51 5.72 -12.46
C ILE A 43 8.10 6.24 -13.78
N SER A 44 7.33 6.27 -14.86
CA SER A 44 7.80 6.71 -16.17
C SER A 44 8.04 8.22 -16.19
N PHE A 45 9.28 8.60 -16.52
CA PHE A 45 9.87 9.94 -16.42
C PHE A 45 9.30 10.99 -17.40
N LYS A 46 8.08 10.82 -17.92
CA LYS A 46 7.59 11.59 -19.07
C LYS A 46 6.70 12.81 -18.74
N HIS A 47 6.31 13.04 -17.48
CA HIS A 47 5.48 14.19 -17.11
C HIS A 47 6.23 15.25 -16.29
N ARG A 48 6.00 16.53 -16.63
CA ARG A 48 6.53 17.77 -16.02
C ARG A 48 6.13 18.00 -14.55
N ALA A 49 6.08 16.95 -13.73
CA ALA A 49 5.69 16.97 -12.31
C ALA A 49 6.81 16.40 -11.42
N PHE A 50 8.07 16.70 -11.76
CA PHE A 50 9.27 16.20 -11.07
C PHE A 50 9.22 16.44 -9.54
N GLY A 51 8.67 17.58 -9.09
CA GLY A 51 8.54 17.90 -7.67
C GLY A 51 7.58 16.99 -6.88
N LEU A 52 6.47 16.57 -7.50
CA LEU A 52 5.48 15.68 -6.86
C LEU A 52 6.02 14.25 -6.68
N ARG A 53 6.89 13.82 -7.61
CA ARG A 53 7.53 12.50 -7.56
C ARG A 53 8.65 12.43 -6.53
N PHE A 54 9.44 13.50 -6.36
CA PHE A 54 10.47 13.55 -5.30
C PHE A 54 9.86 13.34 -3.92
N ILE A 55 8.71 13.94 -3.64
CA ILE A 55 8.00 13.76 -2.38
C ILE A 55 7.51 12.33 -2.22
N SER A 56 6.97 11.71 -3.27
CA SER A 56 6.52 10.31 -3.19
C SER A 56 7.67 9.33 -2.96
N ILE A 57 8.83 9.57 -3.59
CA ILE A 57 10.04 8.76 -3.39
C ILE A 57 10.59 8.94 -1.98
N ILE A 58 10.69 10.19 -1.50
CA ILE A 58 11.17 10.50 -0.15
C ILE A 58 10.23 9.91 0.91
N SER A 59 8.91 10.03 0.74
CA SER A 59 7.94 9.41 1.63
C SER A 59 8.05 7.88 1.60
N GLY A 60 8.22 7.26 0.43
CA GLY A 60 8.46 5.83 0.32
C GLY A 60 9.73 5.40 1.06
N LEU A 61 10.82 6.17 0.93
CA LEU A 61 12.06 5.91 1.64
C LEU A 61 11.88 6.03 3.16
N LEU A 62 11.18 7.07 3.63
CA LEU A 62 10.88 7.29 5.05
C LEU A 62 10.03 6.17 5.65
N ILE A 63 9.08 5.61 4.89
CA ILE A 63 8.26 4.47 5.32
C ILE A 63 9.15 3.23 5.48
N VAL A 64 10.01 2.93 4.50
CA VAL A 64 10.92 1.78 4.57
C VAL A 64 11.89 1.92 5.75
N THR A 65 12.48 3.10 5.94
CA THR A 65 13.37 3.36 7.08
C THR A 65 12.63 3.22 8.41
N SER A 66 11.39 3.73 8.52
CA SER A 66 10.57 3.59 9.72
C SER A 66 10.19 2.13 10.01
N PHE A 67 9.88 1.35 8.98
CA PHE A 67 9.61 -0.08 9.12
C PHE A 67 10.82 -0.85 9.68
N ILE A 68 12.01 -0.58 9.14
CA ILE A 68 13.27 -1.21 9.61
C ILE A 68 13.55 -0.80 11.06
N LEU A 69 13.37 0.47 11.42
CA LEU A 69 13.61 0.95 12.78
C LEU A 69 12.59 0.43 13.80
N THR A 70 11.33 0.25 13.42
CA THR A 70 10.28 -0.18 14.37
C THR A 70 10.19 -1.70 14.43
N ILE A 71 9.86 -2.35 13.31
CA ILE A 71 9.65 -3.80 13.27
C ILE A 71 10.98 -4.55 13.26
N GLY A 72 11.97 -4.06 12.50
CA GLY A 72 13.30 -4.69 12.47
C GLY A 72 13.98 -4.70 13.84
N TRP A 73 13.83 -3.63 14.62
CA TRP A 73 14.37 -3.56 15.98
C TRP A 73 13.66 -4.52 16.95
N VAL A 74 12.33 -4.61 16.89
CA VAL A 74 11.54 -5.52 17.76
C VAL A 74 11.83 -6.99 17.44
N ILE A 75 12.03 -7.34 16.17
CA ILE A 75 12.36 -8.72 15.76
C ILE A 75 13.76 -9.12 16.23
N LEU A 76 14.74 -8.22 16.13
CA LEU A 76 16.13 -8.53 16.49
C LEU A 76 16.38 -8.49 18.00
N THR A 77 15.71 -7.59 18.72
CA THR A 77 16.04 -7.28 20.12
C THR A 77 15.02 -7.85 21.12
N GLY A 78 13.84 -8.29 20.64
CA GLY A 78 12.72 -8.73 21.49
C GLY A 78 12.15 -7.63 22.40
N ASN A 79 12.62 -6.40 22.25
CA ASN A 79 12.31 -5.24 23.09
C ASN A 79 11.93 -4.04 22.22
N VAL A 80 11.03 -3.19 22.73
CA VAL A 80 10.64 -1.94 22.05
C VAL A 80 11.80 -0.95 22.12
N HIS A 81 11.95 -0.10 21.10
CA HIS A 81 12.95 0.97 21.07
C HIS A 81 12.83 1.89 22.32
N PRO A 82 13.94 2.34 22.93
CA PRO A 82 13.94 3.08 24.21
C PRO A 82 13.08 4.36 24.21
N ILE A 83 12.98 5.07 23.08
CA ILE A 83 12.10 6.25 22.90
C ILE A 83 10.61 5.90 23.06
N ILE A 84 10.22 4.66 22.77
CA ILE A 84 8.84 4.17 22.83
C ILE A 84 8.57 3.47 24.17
N GLN A 85 9.64 3.06 24.86
CA GLN A 85 9.57 2.35 26.12
C GLN A 85 8.89 3.19 27.22
N GLU A 86 9.11 4.51 27.25
CA GLU A 86 8.43 5.43 28.18
C GLU A 86 6.90 5.44 28.00
N TYR A 87 6.42 5.42 26.75
CA TYR A 87 4.98 5.37 26.46
C TYR A 87 4.36 3.98 26.71
N SER A 88 5.16 2.92 26.59
CA SER A 88 4.71 1.54 26.80
C SER A 88 4.36 1.23 28.26
N GLN A 89 5.05 1.88 29.21
CA GLN A 89 4.85 1.68 30.65
C GLN A 89 3.54 2.29 31.17
N ILE A 90 2.99 3.30 30.49
CA ILE A 90 1.80 4.03 30.94
C ILE A 90 0.49 3.23 30.69
N LEU A 91 0.42 2.41 29.62
CA LEU A 91 -0.81 1.68 29.27
C LEU A 91 -0.81 0.19 29.66
N ASN A 92 0.25 -0.33 30.27
CA ASN A 92 0.34 -1.68 30.85
C ASN A 92 -0.21 -2.82 29.95
N ILE A 93 0.07 -2.75 28.64
CA ILE A 93 -0.29 -3.80 27.69
C ILE A 93 0.85 -4.83 27.70
N GLY A 94 0.59 -6.02 28.26
CA GLY A 94 1.60 -7.05 28.50
C GLY A 94 2.24 -7.70 27.25
N ASN A 95 1.94 -7.23 26.04
CA ASN A 95 2.47 -7.80 24.79
C ASN A 95 3.20 -6.76 23.94
N VAL A 96 4.53 -6.87 23.96
CA VAL A 96 5.52 -6.04 23.26
C VAL A 96 5.27 -5.97 21.75
N HIS A 97 4.74 -7.03 21.15
CA HIS A 97 4.49 -7.11 19.71
C HIS A 97 3.30 -6.25 19.27
N ILE A 98 2.24 -6.16 20.09
CA ILE A 98 1.05 -5.35 19.79
C ILE A 98 1.40 -3.86 19.82
N TRP A 99 2.26 -3.46 20.77
CA TRP A 99 2.80 -2.10 20.85
C TRP A 99 3.63 -1.71 19.63
N GLY A 100 4.48 -2.63 19.14
CA GLY A 100 5.25 -2.42 17.91
C GLY A 100 4.34 -2.20 16.68
N LEU A 101 3.23 -2.95 16.59
CA LEU A 101 2.26 -2.79 15.52
C LEU A 101 1.51 -1.45 15.59
N ILE A 102 1.02 -1.07 16.78
CA ILE A 102 0.27 0.18 16.95
C ILE A 102 1.14 1.40 16.63
N THR A 103 2.38 1.40 17.10
CA THR A 103 3.33 2.49 16.85
C THR A 103 3.73 2.58 15.39
N TYR A 104 3.95 1.44 14.73
CA TYR A 104 4.18 1.39 13.29
C TYR A 104 2.99 1.92 12.49
N ILE A 105 1.76 1.49 12.81
CA ILE A 105 0.54 1.93 12.13
C ILE A 105 0.36 3.44 12.32
N SER A 106 0.49 3.94 13.55
CA SER A 106 0.37 5.37 13.85
C SER A 106 1.40 6.19 13.08
N LEU A 107 2.67 5.77 13.08
CA LEU A 107 3.74 6.47 12.39
C LEU A 107 3.53 6.47 10.87
N THR A 108 3.08 5.34 10.31
CA THR A 108 2.78 5.21 8.88
C THR A 108 1.63 6.14 8.47
N ILE A 109 0.57 6.23 9.27
CA ILE A 109 -0.54 7.17 9.05
C ILE A 109 -0.05 8.61 9.07
N THR A 110 0.80 8.98 10.05
CA THR A 110 1.39 10.32 10.12
C THR A 110 2.22 10.64 8.89
N ILE A 111 3.07 9.71 8.43
CA ILE A 111 3.90 9.91 7.23
C ILE A 111 3.03 10.08 5.98
N ILE A 112 1.95 9.29 5.85
CA ILE A 112 1.00 9.41 4.73
C ILE A 112 0.29 10.77 4.77
N LEU A 113 -0.16 11.21 5.94
CA LEU A 113 -0.80 12.53 6.11
C LEU A 113 0.14 13.67 5.73
N VAL A 114 1.38 13.64 6.18
CA VAL A 114 2.39 14.66 5.84
C VAL A 114 2.67 14.66 4.34
N ALA A 115 2.80 13.47 3.72
CA ALA A 115 2.99 13.34 2.28
C ALA A 115 1.80 13.91 1.49
N TYR A 116 0.57 13.66 1.95
CA TYR A 116 -0.65 14.17 1.33
C TYR A 116 -0.76 15.70 1.44
N ILE A 117 -0.46 16.27 2.61
CA ILE A 117 -0.46 17.72 2.84
C ILE A 117 0.59 18.43 1.96
N LEU A 118 1.78 17.84 1.81
CA LEU A 118 2.81 18.38 0.92
C LEU A 118 2.38 18.31 -0.55
N ASN A 119 1.72 17.21 -0.95
CA ASN A 119 1.22 17.03 -2.31
C ASN A 119 0.14 18.07 -2.67
N ILE A 120 -0.84 18.29 -1.80
CA ILE A 120 -1.92 19.28 -2.04
C ILE A 120 -1.38 20.71 -2.06
N PHE A 121 -0.40 21.03 -1.21
CA PHE A 121 0.21 22.35 -1.17
C PHE A 121 0.97 22.68 -2.46
N LEU A 122 1.71 21.70 -3.00
CA LEU A 122 2.41 21.86 -4.28
C LEU A 122 1.47 21.97 -5.47
N PHE A 123 0.37 21.22 -5.48
CA PHE A 123 -0.64 21.35 -6.52
C PHE A 123 -1.24 22.75 -6.52
N LYS A 124 -1.58 23.29 -5.34
CA LYS A 124 -2.11 24.66 -5.19
C LYS A 124 -1.12 25.74 -5.66
N SER A 125 0.17 25.60 -5.33
CA SER A 125 1.20 26.55 -5.74
C SER A 125 1.41 26.58 -7.27
N ARG A 126 1.41 25.41 -7.90
CA ARG A 126 1.58 25.26 -9.36
C ARG A 126 0.38 25.75 -10.16
N PHE A 127 -0.83 25.63 -9.63
CA PHE A 127 -2.04 26.16 -10.28
C PHE A 127 -2.06 27.70 -10.28
N LYS A 128 -1.57 28.32 -9.20
CA LYS A 128 -1.50 29.79 -9.07
C LYS A 128 -0.53 30.41 -10.09
N GLU A 129 0.56 29.71 -10.41
CA GLU A 129 1.59 30.15 -11.36
C GLU A 129 1.11 30.17 -12.82
N ILE A 130 0.17 29.28 -13.19
CA ILE A 130 -0.41 29.22 -14.55
C ILE A 130 -1.36 30.40 -14.79
N LEU A 131 -2.13 30.80 -13.78
CA LEU A 131 -3.07 31.93 -13.86
C LEU A 131 -2.37 33.29 -13.95
N THR A 132 -1.17 33.43 -13.40
CA THR A 132 -0.38 34.67 -13.46
C THR A 132 0.39 34.86 -14.76
N ARG A 133 0.53 33.83 -15.59
CA ARG A 133 1.26 33.89 -16.87
C ARG A 133 0.42 34.41 -18.05
N HIS A 134 -0.88 34.60 -17.85
CA HIS A 134 -1.84 35.06 -18.86
C HIS A 134 -2.40 36.48 -18.59
N LYS A 135 -1.77 37.25 -17.70
CA LYS A 135 -1.95 38.70 -17.57
C LYS A 135 -0.65 39.39 -17.97
#